data_AF-A6UP30-F1
#
_entry.id   AF-A6UP30-F1
#
_cell.length_a   1.000
_cell.length_b   1.000
_cell.length_c   1.000
_cell.angle_alpha   90.00
_cell.angle_beta   90.00
_cell.angle_gamma   90.00
#
_symmetry.space_group_name_H-M   'P 1'
#
loop_
_entity.id
_entity.type
_entity.pdbx_description
1 polymer ?
#
loop_
_entity_poly.entity_id
_entity_poly.type
_entity_poly.pdbx_seq_one_letter_code
_entity_poly.pdbx_strand_id
1 'polypeptide(L)'
;MIPKGTVKRIMKQHTEMNVSAESVEKLVELLQEIIVTTTQIAEQNAGKDKRKTLKARDIEQCDAERLRRKIVEVSERTEKVNILTNEILNVVANELERY
;
A
#
# COMPACT_ATOMS: atom_id res chain seq x y z
N MET A 1 -6.54 -9.23 -15.05
CA MET A 1 -5.21 -8.77 -15.48
C MET A 1 -5.31 -7.29 -15.87
N ILE A 2 -4.48 -6.43 -15.29
CA ILE A 2 -4.50 -4.98 -15.59
C ILE A 2 -4.00 -4.75 -17.03
N PRO A 3 -4.73 -4.04 -17.90
CA PRO A 3 -4.29 -3.81 -19.29
C PRO A 3 -3.01 -2.96 -19.36
N LYS A 4 -1.93 -3.56 -19.89
CA LYS A 4 -0.62 -2.90 -20.05
C LYS A 4 -0.72 -1.59 -20.85
N GLY A 5 -1.55 -1.55 -21.90
CA GLY A 5 -1.76 -0.35 -22.72
C GLY A 5 -2.34 0.85 -21.95
N THR A 6 -3.27 0.59 -21.04
CA THR A 6 -3.85 1.62 -20.16
C THR A 6 -2.80 2.15 -19.20
N VAL A 7 -2.03 1.26 -18.57
CA VAL A 7 -0.95 1.64 -17.66
C VAL A 7 0.09 2.50 -18.38
N LYS A 8 0.54 2.09 -19.57
CA LYS A 8 1.49 2.87 -20.38
C LYS A 8 0.95 4.26 -20.74
N ARG A 9 -0.34 4.38 -21.07
CA ARG A 9 -0.96 5.67 -21.39
C ARG A 9 -0.95 6.61 -20.20
N ILE A 10 -1.30 6.12 -19.01
CA ILE A 10 -1.25 6.90 -17.77
C ILE A 10 0.20 7.31 -17.48
N MET A 11 1.17 6.40 -17.57
CA MET A 11 2.58 6.73 -17.38
C MET A 11 3.03 7.86 -18.31
N LYS A 12 2.65 7.82 -19.59
CA LYS A 12 2.98 8.85 -20.58
C LYS A 12 2.33 10.21 -20.34
N GLN A 13 1.27 10.30 -19.54
CA GLN A 13 0.70 11.59 -19.12
C GLN A 13 1.57 12.29 -18.06
N HIS A 14 2.52 11.58 -17.44
CA HIS A 14 3.35 12.07 -16.35
C HIS A 14 4.85 12.08 -16.68
N THR A 15 5.23 11.79 -17.93
CA THR A 15 6.63 11.87 -18.37
C THR A 15 6.76 12.08 -19.87
N GLU A 16 7.72 12.92 -20.26
CA GLU A 16 8.13 13.09 -21.65
C GLU A 16 9.00 11.92 -22.16
N MET A 17 9.57 11.11 -21.25
CA MET A 17 10.42 9.97 -21.61
C MET A 17 9.65 8.87 -22.35
N ASN A 18 10.37 8.07 -23.13
CA ASN A 18 9.84 6.82 -23.67
C ASN A 18 9.69 5.80 -22.54
N VAL A 19 8.59 5.05 -22.56
CA VAL A 19 8.29 4.01 -21.58
C VAL A 19 8.48 2.65 -22.24
N SER A 20 9.44 1.86 -21.74
CA SER A 20 9.72 0.50 -22.23
C SER A 20 8.60 -0.47 -21.84
N ALA A 21 8.50 -1.60 -22.54
CA ALA A 21 7.53 -2.64 -22.20
C ALA A 21 7.79 -3.24 -20.81
N GLU A 22 9.07 -3.46 -20.47
CA GLU A 22 9.50 -4.00 -19.18
C GLU A 22 9.11 -3.08 -18.00
N SER A 23 9.25 -1.76 -18.15
CA SER A 23 8.80 -0.82 -17.12
C SER A 23 7.28 -0.88 -16.88
N VAL A 24 6.51 -1.08 -17.95
CA VAL A 24 5.05 -1.26 -17.84
C VAL A 24 4.72 -2.58 -17.13
N GLU A 25 5.43 -3.65 -17.45
CA GLU A 25 5.27 -4.95 -16.79
C GLU A 25 5.54 -4.84 -15.29
N LYS A 26 6.67 -4.22 -14.91
CA LYS A 26 7.02 -4.03 -13.51
C LYS A 26 5.97 -3.22 -12.75
N LEU A 27 5.43 -2.17 -13.35
CA LEU A 27 4.38 -1.38 -12.72
C LEU A 27 3.07 -2.17 -12.60
N VAL A 28 2.73 -2.99 -13.60
CA VAL A 28 1.55 -3.85 -13.57
C VAL A 28 1.66 -4.90 -12.45
N GLU A 29 2.83 -5.48 -12.22
CA GLU A 29 3.09 -6.39 -11.10
C GLU A 29 2.86 -5.68 -9.75
N LEU A 30 3.46 -4.51 -9.57
CA LEU A 30 3.29 -3.71 -8.34
C LEU A 30 1.83 -3.33 -8.09
N LEU A 31 1.10 -2.92 -9.13
CA LEU A 31 -0.32 -2.59 -9.00
C LEU A 31 -1.16 -3.82 -8.64
N GLN A 32 -0.83 -5.00 -9.17
CA GLN A 32 -1.52 -6.24 -8.80
C GLN A 32 -1.25 -6.61 -7.34
N GLU A 33 0.00 -6.49 -6.87
CA GLU A 33 0.35 -6.72 -5.48
C GLU A 33 -0.44 -5.79 -4.55
N ILE A 34 -0.50 -4.49 -4.86
CA ILE A 34 -1.28 -3.50 -4.11
C ILE A 34 -2.76 -3.90 -4.05
N ILE A 35 -3.37 -4.27 -5.19
CA ILE A 35 -4.79 -4.70 -5.22
C ILE A 35 -5.01 -5.91 -4.32
N VAL A 36 -4.13 -6.92 -4.40
CA VAL A 36 -4.25 -8.14 -3.59
C VAL A 36 -4.15 -7.81 -2.11
N THR A 37 -3.11 -7.10 -1.68
CA THR A 37 -2.90 -6.76 -0.27
C THR A 37 -4.02 -5.89 0.28
N THR A 38 -4.44 -4.86 -0.45
CA THR A 38 -5.55 -3.98 -0.04
C THR A 38 -6.86 -4.75 0.07
N THR A 39 -7.14 -5.67 -0.86
CA THR A 39 -8.37 -6.48 -0.82
C THR A 39 -8.40 -7.39 0.41
N GLN A 40 -7.28 -8.02 0.75
CA GLN A 40 -7.17 -8.90 1.92
C GLN A 40 -7.36 -8.13 3.24
N ILE A 41 -6.81 -6.92 3.36
CA ILE A 41 -7.01 -6.07 4.55
C ILE A 41 -8.47 -5.60 4.63
N ALA A 42 -9.05 -5.16 3.50
CA ALA A 42 -10.44 -4.74 3.45
C ALA A 42 -11.39 -5.88 3.83
N GLU A 43 -11.09 -7.11 3.43
CA GLU A 43 -11.84 -8.30 3.85
C GLU A 43 -11.78 -8.53 5.36
N GLN A 44 -10.61 -8.37 5.98
CA GLN A 44 -10.47 -8.46 7.44
C GLN A 44 -11.33 -7.39 8.14
N ASN A 45 -11.36 -6.16 7.61
CA ASN A 45 -12.18 -5.08 8.14
C ASN A 45 -13.69 -5.36 7.98
N ALA A 46 -14.11 -5.88 6.82
CA ALA A 46 -15.49 -6.29 6.59
C ALA A 46 -15.91 -7.47 7.48
N GLY A 47 -15.00 -8.41 7.71
CA GLY A 47 -15.19 -9.58 8.56
C GLY A 47 -15.43 -9.23 10.03
N LYS A 48 -14.73 -8.20 10.57
CA LYS A 48 -14.96 -7.69 11.93
C LYS A 48 -16.42 -7.24 12.14
N ASP A 49 -17.03 -6.70 11.10
CA ASP A 49 -18.44 -6.27 11.07
C ASP A 49 -19.42 -7.39 10.65
N LYS A 50 -18.94 -8.64 10.49
CA LYS A 50 -19.71 -9.79 9.97
C LYS A 50 -20.33 -9.55 8.59
N ARG A 51 -19.75 -8.65 7.79
CA ARG A 51 -20.21 -8.32 6.44
C ARG A 51 -19.60 -9.28 5.42
N LYS A 52 -20.35 -9.55 4.35
CA LYS A 52 -19.91 -10.36 3.19
C LYS A 52 -19.63 -9.53 1.93
N THR A 53 -19.65 -8.21 2.06
CA THR A 53 -19.45 -7.27 0.95
C THR A 53 -18.50 -6.17 1.40
N LEU A 54 -17.43 -6.00 0.63
CA LEU A 54 -16.51 -4.87 0.78
C LEU A 54 -17.20 -3.58 0.37
N LYS A 55 -17.02 -2.52 1.16
CA LYS A 55 -17.47 -1.17 0.87
C LYS A 55 -16.27 -0.24 0.74
N ALA A 56 -16.48 0.94 0.15
CA ALA A 56 -15.42 1.95 0.00
C ALA A 56 -14.67 2.22 1.32
N ARG A 57 -15.40 2.34 2.43
CA ARG A 57 -14.84 2.50 3.78
C ARG A 57 -13.81 1.44 4.18
N ASP A 58 -13.94 0.20 3.70
CA ASP A 58 -13.02 -0.88 4.05
C ASP A 58 -11.67 -0.69 3.34
N ILE A 59 -11.71 -0.14 2.12
CA ILE A 59 -10.53 0.21 1.32
C ILE A 59 -9.88 1.48 1.88
N GLU A 60 -10.66 2.49 2.24
CA GLU A 60 -10.16 3.74 2.84
C GLU A 60 -9.42 3.46 4.17
N GLN A 61 -9.94 2.53 4.97
CA GLN A 61 -9.30 2.09 6.21
C GLN A 61 -8.03 1.24 5.98
N CYS A 62 -7.74 0.81 4.75
CA CYS A 62 -6.52 0.07 4.45
C CYS A 62 -5.28 0.94 4.43
N ASP A 63 -5.35 2.24 4.13
CA ASP A 63 -4.13 3.05 3.94
C ASP A 63 -3.31 3.21 5.22
N ALA A 64 -3.98 3.43 6.36
CA ALA A 64 -3.33 3.47 7.66
C ALA A 64 -2.70 2.11 8.03
N GLU A 65 -3.44 1.02 7.80
CA GLU A 65 -2.98 -0.35 8.11
C GLU A 65 -1.85 -0.81 7.16
N ARG A 66 -1.90 -0.39 5.90
CA ARG A 66 -0.88 -0.69 4.89
C ARG A 66 0.42 0.03 5.20
N LEU A 67 0.34 1.32 5.59
CA LEU A 67 1.50 2.08 6.06
C LEU A 67 2.10 1.42 7.30
N ARG A 68 1.27 1.03 8.27
CA ARG A 68 1.69 0.31 9.48
C ARG A 68 2.41 -1.00 9.16
N ARG A 69 1.85 -1.85 8.29
CA ARG A 69 2.50 -3.11 7.87
C ARG A 69 3.82 -2.88 7.17
N LYS A 70 3.93 -1.84 6.32
CA LYS A 70 5.19 -1.51 5.65
C LYS A 70 6.25 -1.02 6.62
N ILE A 71 5.86 -0.24 7.63
CA ILE A 71 6.74 0.18 8.72
C ILE A 71 7.25 -1.04 9.49
N VAL A 72 6.36 -1.99 9.82
CA VAL A 72 6.75 -3.23 10.51
C VAL A 72 7.69 -4.08 9.64
N GLU A 73 7.34 -4.33 8.38
CA GLU A 73 8.19 -5.10 7.44
C GLU A 73 9.58 -4.45 7.28
N VAL A 74 9.65 -3.13 7.16
CA VAL A 74 10.92 -2.40 7.12
C VAL A 74 11.66 -2.54 8.45
N SER A 75 10.98 -2.39 9.59
CA SER A 75 11.60 -2.53 10.91
C SER A 75 12.18 -3.93 11.14
N GLU A 76 11.49 -4.98 10.67
CA GLU A 76 11.90 -6.38 10.79
C GLU A 76 13.07 -6.72 9.86
N ARG A 77 13.11 -6.11 8.67
CA ARG A 77 14.25 -6.24 7.74
C ARG A 77 15.49 -5.48 8.20
N THR A 78 15.35 -4.60 9.19
CA THR A 78 16.41 -3.70 9.64
C THR A 78 16.87 -4.06 11.04
N GLU A 79 17.48 -5.23 11.21
CA GLU A 79 18.19 -5.68 12.44
C GLU A 79 19.29 -4.70 12.95
N LYS A 80 19.45 -3.51 12.36
CA LYS A 80 20.57 -2.57 12.62
C LYS A 80 20.20 -1.12 12.92
N VAL A 81 18.92 -0.72 12.98
CA VAL A 81 18.58 0.69 13.28
C VAL A 81 18.04 0.81 14.71
N ASN A 82 18.96 1.20 15.59
CA ASN A 82 18.81 1.44 17.02
C ASN A 82 17.53 2.20 17.41
N ILE A 83 16.84 1.68 18.42
CA ILE A 83 15.98 2.27 19.47
C ILE A 83 15.35 3.65 19.18
N LEU A 84 16.13 4.67 18.81
CA LEU A 84 15.65 6.00 18.40
C LEU A 84 14.61 5.97 17.28
N THR A 85 14.73 5.06 16.30
CA THR A 85 13.75 5.01 15.20
C THR A 85 12.41 4.45 15.67
N ASN A 86 12.41 3.52 16.62
CA ASN A 86 11.17 3.03 17.24
C ASN A 86 10.51 4.09 18.12
N GLU A 87 11.29 4.91 18.84
CA GLU A 87 10.74 6.05 19.58
C GLU A 87 10.12 7.09 18.66
N ILE A 88 10.78 7.43 17.55
CA ILE A 88 10.25 8.37 16.56
C ILE A 88 8.99 7.82 15.89
N LEU A 89 8.97 6.55 15.50
CA LEU A 89 7.79 5.92 14.89
C LEU A 89 6.62 5.82 15.87
N ASN A 90 6.89 5.55 17.15
CA ASN A 90 5.85 5.55 18.19
C ASN A 90 5.30 6.96 18.46
N VAL A 91 6.14 7.99 18.44
CA VAL A 91 5.69 9.38 18.57
C VAL A 91 4.83 9.77 17.38
N VAL A 92 5.24 9.44 16.16
CA VAL A 92 4.44 9.71 14.95
C VAL A 92 3.11 8.95 14.97
N ALA A 93 3.10 7.69 15.40
CA ALA A 93 1.87 6.89 15.50
C ALA A 93 0.88 7.47 16.53
N ASN A 94 1.36 7.91 17.69
CA ASN A 94 0.51 8.50 18.74
C ASN A 94 -0.03 9.88 18.37
N GLU A 95 0.73 10.69 17.61
CA GLU A 95 0.26 11.98 17.13
C GLU A 95 -0.78 11.85 16.01
N LEU A 96 -0.78 10.73 15.26
CA LEU A 96 -1.79 10.42 14.26
C LEU A 96 -3.11 9.89 14.85
N GLU A 97 -3.13 9.38 16.08
CA GLU A 97 -4.37 9.01 16.79
C GLU A 97 -5.09 10.21 17.45
N ARG A 98 -4.44 11.37 17.50
CA ARG A 98 -4.97 12.60 18.12
C ARG A 98 -5.74 13.51 17.16
N TYR A 99 -5.86 13.14 15.89
CA TYR A 99 -6.67 13.81 14.86
C TYR A 99 -7.69 12.85 14.26
#